data_AF-A0A3C0GIQ2-F1
#
_entry.id   AF-A0A3C0GIQ2-F1
#
_cell.length_a   1.000
_cell.length_b   1.000
_cell.length_c   1.000
_cell.angle_alpha   90.00
_cell.angle_beta   90.00
_cell.angle_gamma   90.00
#
_symmetry.space_group_name_H-M   'P 1'
#
loop_
_entity.id
_entity.type
_entity.pdbx_description
1 polymer ?
#
loop_
_entity_poly.entity_id
_entity_poly.type
_entity_poly.pdbx_seq_one_letter_code
_entity_poly.pdbx_strand_id
1 'polypeptide(L)'
;MKNILEIKTIADYFKLRNYEVLHPLVGIVDFVRVDESGYTNKSYDGFHYSCYAIFLKDAVGCKLKYGGSSYDYDEGTLVFMAPNQTIEFG
;
A
#
# COMPACT_ATOMS: atom_id res chain seq x y z
N MET A 1 -4.78 -16.34 12.35
CA MET A 1 -5.24 -14.93 12.39
C MET A 1 -4.42 -14.18 11.36
N LYS A 2 -5.02 -13.26 10.60
CA LYS A 2 -4.28 -12.45 9.63
C LYS A 2 -3.44 -11.42 10.38
N ASN A 3 -2.15 -11.30 10.04
CA ASN A 3 -1.25 -10.29 10.56
C ASN A 3 -1.39 -9.01 9.72
N ILE A 4 -2.26 -8.09 10.14
CA ILE A 4 -2.51 -6.85 9.42
C ILE A 4 -1.66 -5.71 10.01
N LEU A 5 -0.92 -5.00 9.16
CA LEU A 5 -0.19 -3.79 9.57
C LEU A 5 -1.13 -2.58 9.57
N GLU A 6 -1.15 -1.83 10.67
CA GLU A 6 -1.83 -0.54 10.74
C GLU A 6 -0.95 0.58 10.16
N ILE A 7 -1.48 1.29 9.16
CA ILE A 7 -0.90 2.50 8.57
C ILE A 7 -1.70 3.69 9.11
N LYS A 8 -1.20 4.35 10.16
CA LYS A 8 -1.91 5.45 10.85
C LYS A 8 -1.65 6.80 10.21
N THR A 9 -0.44 6.97 9.70
CA THR A 9 0.07 8.20 9.10
C THR A 9 0.77 7.91 7.80
N ILE A 10 1.00 8.94 6.99
CA ILE A 10 1.82 8.79 5.79
C ILE A 10 3.26 8.37 6.13
N ALA A 11 3.78 8.77 7.30
CA ALA A 11 5.12 8.42 7.73
C ALA A 11 5.29 6.91 7.97
N ASP A 12 4.24 6.23 8.43
CA ASP A 12 4.26 4.78 8.63
C ASP A 12 4.46 4.04 7.29
N TYR A 13 3.72 4.45 6.26
CA TYR A 13 3.84 3.85 4.92
C TYR A 13 5.18 4.18 4.26
N PHE A 14 5.65 5.41 4.41
CA PHE A 14 6.93 5.85 3.85
C PHE A 14 8.10 5.11 4.49
N LYS A 15 8.09 4.96 5.82
CA LYS A 15 9.08 4.15 6.54
C LYS A 15 9.06 2.70 6.08
N LEU A 16 7.87 2.13 5.85
CA LEU A 16 7.72 0.77 5.30
C LEU A 16 8.36 0.65 3.90
N ARG A 17 8.33 1.71 3.10
CA ARG A 17 8.89 1.76 1.75
C ARG A 17 10.34 2.25 1.71
N ASN A 18 10.99 2.37 2.87
CA ASN A 18 12.30 3.00 3.03
C ASN A 18 12.42 4.34 2.28
N TYR A 19 11.38 5.17 2.42
CA TYR A 19 11.22 6.42 1.67
C TYR A 19 11.17 7.63 2.61
N GLU A 20 11.71 8.76 2.17
CA GLU A 20 11.79 9.98 2.97
C GLU A 20 10.43 10.71 3.06
N VAL A 21 10.04 11.10 4.27
CA VAL A 21 8.83 11.89 4.53
C VAL A 21 9.13 13.38 4.39
N LEU A 22 8.71 13.98 3.27
CA LEU A 22 8.97 15.40 3.00
C LEU A 22 7.89 16.35 3.53
N HIS A 23 6.69 15.85 3.79
CA HIS A 23 5.56 16.64 4.30
C HIS A 23 4.73 15.78 5.26
N PRO A 24 4.10 16.34 6.31
CA PRO A 24 3.41 15.55 7.34
C PRO A 24 2.03 15.00 6.94
N LEU A 25 1.37 15.57 5.92
CA LEU A 25 -0.01 15.22 5.54
C LEU A 25 -0.18 14.61 4.15
N VAL A 26 0.80 14.74 3.27
CA VAL A 26 0.72 14.25 1.89
C VAL A 26 2.09 13.79 1.45
N GLY A 27 2.14 12.73 0.65
CA GLY A 27 3.38 12.21 0.11
C GLY A 27 3.10 11.37 -1.13
N ILE A 28 4.09 11.30 -2.01
CA ILE A 28 4.09 10.44 -3.19
C ILE A 28 5.28 9.48 -3.07
N VAL A 29 5.01 8.19 -3.18
CA VAL A 29 6.05 7.16 -3.30
C VAL A 29 6.21 6.84 -4.78
N ASP A 30 7.40 7.12 -5.31
CA ASP A 30 7.79 6.66 -6.65
C ASP A 30 8.37 5.25 -6.53
N PHE A 31 7.58 4.25 -6.92
CA PHE A 31 7.97 2.84 -6.81
C PHE A 31 9.22 2.50 -7.64
N VAL A 32 9.56 3.27 -8.68
CA VAL A 32 10.81 3.09 -9.44
C VAL A 32 12.04 3.38 -8.57
N ARG A 33 11.88 4.21 -7.52
CA ARG A 33 12.96 4.62 -6.61
C ARG A 33 12.96 3.87 -5.28
N VAL A 34 11.98 3.01 -5.04
CA VAL A 34 11.93 2.19 -3.83
C VAL A 34 12.98 1.09 -3.95
N ASP A 35 13.77 0.88 -2.90
CA ASP A 35 14.77 -0.18 -2.88
C ASP A 35 14.17 -1.55 -2.47
N GLU A 36 14.97 -2.61 -2.57
CA GLU A 36 14.55 -3.99 -2.25
C GLU A 36 14.02 -4.16 -0.82
N SER A 37 14.53 -3.37 0.13
CA SER A 37 14.08 -3.40 1.53
C SER A 37 12.68 -2.80 1.70
N GLY A 38 12.34 -1.80 0.88
CA GLY A 38 11.00 -1.21 0.84
C GLY A 38 9.96 -2.04 0.05
N TYR A 39 10.42 -2.87 -0.90
CA TYR A 39 9.55 -3.72 -1.71
C TYR A 39 9.04 -4.96 -0.96
N THR A 40 9.85 -5.54 -0.07
CA THR A 40 9.58 -6.86 0.50
C THR A 40 8.87 -6.79 1.85
N ASN A 41 7.57 -6.49 1.85
CA ASN A 41 6.76 -6.74 3.05
C ASN A 41 6.31 -8.20 3.12
N LYS A 42 7.17 -9.09 3.62
CA LYS A 42 6.88 -10.52 3.80
C LYS A 42 6.24 -10.84 5.17
N SER A 43 6.13 -9.86 6.05
CA SER A 43 5.73 -10.09 7.44
C SER A 43 4.23 -9.92 7.68
N TYR A 44 3.51 -9.26 6.78
CA TYR A 44 2.10 -8.91 6.96
C TYR A 44 1.23 -9.46 5.83
N ASP A 45 0.00 -9.83 6.18
CA ASP A 45 -1.01 -10.38 5.27
C ASP A 45 -1.86 -9.29 4.59
N GLY A 46 -1.68 -8.02 4.98
CA GLY A 46 -2.46 -6.89 4.50
C GLY A 46 -2.21 -5.61 5.29
N PHE A 47 -2.77 -4.51 4.81
CA PHE A 47 -2.67 -3.18 5.42
C PHE A 47 -4.04 -2.62 5.76
N HIS A 48 -4.16 -2.03 6.94
CA HIS A 48 -5.30 -1.23 7.36
C HIS A 48 -4.92 0.25 7.38
N TYR A 49 -5.62 1.08 6.60
CA TYR A 49 -5.30 2.49 6.46
C TYR A 49 -6.19 3.37 7.34
N SER A 50 -5.59 4.25 8.13
CA SER A 50 -6.31 5.35 8.81
C SER A 50 -6.27 6.67 8.02
N CYS A 51 -5.62 6.67 6.85
CA CYS A 51 -5.53 7.80 5.94
C CYS A 51 -6.00 7.40 4.53
N TYR A 52 -6.17 8.38 3.64
CA TYR A 52 -6.39 8.09 2.23
C TYR A 52 -5.12 7.52 1.58
N ALA A 53 -5.28 6.58 0.65
CA ALA A 53 -4.19 6.10 -0.20
C ALA A 53 -4.69 5.95 -1.65
N ILE A 54 -3.83 6.31 -2.59
CA ILE A 54 -4.12 6.20 -4.03
C ILE A 54 -2.94 5.47 -4.67
N PHE A 55 -3.23 4.42 -5.42
CA PHE A 55 -2.22 3.64 -6.13
C PHE A 55 -2.51 3.68 -7.63
N LEU A 56 -1.53 4.11 -8.42
CA LEU A 56 -1.50 3.84 -9.86
C LEU A 56 -0.80 2.51 -10.06
N LYS A 57 -1.54 1.52 -10.54
CA LYS A 57 -1.01 0.19 -10.75
C LYS A 57 -0.60 0.02 -12.22
N ASP A 58 0.69 -0.15 -12.43
CA ASP A 58 1.29 -0.33 -13.76
C ASP A 58 1.80 -1.79 -13.87
N ALA A 59 0.92 -2.64 -14.38
CA ALA A 59 1.03 -4.06 -14.81
C ALA A 59 1.76 -5.13 -13.97
N VAL A 60 2.57 -4.84 -12.96
CA VAL A 60 3.47 -5.87 -12.39
C VAL A 60 3.09 -6.26 -10.96
N GLY A 61 2.46 -7.43 -10.84
CA GLY A 61 2.75 -8.39 -9.76
C GLY A 61 2.00 -8.30 -8.42
N CYS A 62 1.21 -7.26 -8.14
CA CYS A 62 0.50 -7.17 -6.86
C CYS A 62 -0.99 -7.57 -6.97
N LYS A 63 -1.35 -8.81 -6.65
CA LYS A 63 -2.77 -9.19 -6.51
C LYS A 63 -3.28 -8.71 -5.16
N LEU A 64 -4.35 -7.92 -5.17
CA LEU A 64 -4.96 -7.36 -3.97
C LEU A 64 -6.34 -8.02 -3.77
N LYS A 65 -6.64 -8.34 -2.51
CA LYS A 65 -8.00 -8.70 -2.08
C LYS A 65 -8.59 -7.50 -1.38
N TYR A 66 -9.78 -7.11 -1.82
CA TYR A 66 -10.54 -5.99 -1.26
C TYR A 66 -12.00 -6.42 -1.13
N GLY A 67 -12.71 -6.05 -0.06
CA GLY A 67 -14.13 -6.40 0.11
C GLY A 67 -14.46 -7.91 0.02
N GLY A 68 -13.50 -8.80 0.32
CA GLY A 68 -13.70 -10.26 0.28
C GLY A 68 -13.56 -10.93 -1.10
N SER A 69 -13.33 -10.15 -2.16
CA SER A 69 -13.07 -10.69 -3.51
C SER A 69 -11.62 -10.43 -3.92
N SER A 70 -11.05 -11.35 -4.70
CA SER A 70 -9.78 -11.09 -5.38
C SER A 70 -10.04 -10.12 -6.53
N TYR A 71 -9.37 -8.97 -6.49
CA TYR A 71 -9.43 -8.00 -7.58
C TYR A 71 -8.16 -8.12 -8.40
N ASP A 72 -8.32 -8.48 -9.68
CA ASP A 72 -7.23 -8.33 -10.65
C ASP A 72 -7.23 -6.87 -11.10
N TYR A 73 -6.40 -6.07 -10.46
CA TYR A 73 -6.14 -4.72 -10.92
C TYR A 73 -5.16 -4.82 -12.08
N ASP A 74 -5.65 -4.70 -13.31
CA ASP A 74 -4.83 -4.68 -14.51
C ASP A 74 -4.05 -3.35 -14.64
N GLU A 75 -3.17 -3.29 -15.64
CA GLU A 75 -2.40 -2.11 -16.00
C GLU A 75 -3.27 -0.85 -16.20
N GLY A 76 -2.79 0.29 -15.70
CA GLY A 76 -3.49 1.57 -15.83
C GLY A 76 -4.64 1.77 -14.84
N THR A 77 -4.79 0.89 -13.84
CA THR A 77 -5.85 1.02 -12.84
C THR A 77 -5.45 1.92 -11.67
N LEU A 78 -6.35 2.81 -11.28
CA LEU A 78 -6.25 3.56 -10.03
C LEU A 78 -7.04 2.87 -8.92
N VAL A 79 -6.38 2.61 -7.80
CA VAL A 79 -7.00 2.06 -6.58
C VAL A 79 -7.07 3.16 -5.54
N PHE A 80 -8.29 3.42 -5.03
CA PHE A 80 -8.55 4.43 -4.02
C PHE A 80 -8.94 3.76 -2.71
N MET A 81 -8.24 4.14 -1.65
CA MET A 81 -8.52 3.70 -0.29
C MET A 81 -8.93 4.92 0.54
N ALA A 82 -10.08 4.82 1.19
CA ALA A 82 -10.52 5.74 2.23
C ALA A 82 -9.99 5.29 3.61
N PRO A 83 -9.95 6.19 4.61
CA PRO A 83 -9.70 5.82 5.99
C PRO A 83 -10.61 4.68 6.47
N ASN A 84 -10.08 3.84 7.36
CA ASN A 84 -10.68 2.65 7.94
C ASN A 84 -10.93 1.50 6.96
N GLN A 85 -10.19 1.46 5.85
CA GLN A 85 -10.26 0.36 4.89
C GLN A 85 -9.05 -0.56 5.01
N THR A 86 -9.30 -1.86 4.83
CA THR A 86 -8.28 -2.91 4.83
C THR A 86 -8.12 -3.47 3.43
N ILE A 87 -6.87 -3.56 2.96
CA ILE A 87 -6.48 -4.40 1.83
C ILE A 87 -5.74 -5.62 2.35
N GLU A 88 -5.92 -6.74 1.68
CA GLU A 88 -5.21 -7.98 1.98
C GLU A 88 -4.41 -8.41 0.76
N PHE A 89 -3.28 -9.07 0.99
CA PHE A 89 -2.44 -9.59 -0.07
C PHE A 89 -2.93 -10.95 -0.57
N GLY A 90 -2.78 -11.15 -1.87
CA GLY A 90 -3.19 -12.32 -2.64
C GLY A 90 -2.41 -13.57 -2.32
#